data_AF-A0A816H433-F1
#
_entry.id   AF-A0A816H433-F1
#
_cell.length_a   1.000
_cell.length_b   1.000
_cell.length_c   1.000
_cell.angle_alpha   90.00
_cell.angle_beta   90.00
_cell.angle_gamma   90.00
#
_symmetry.space_group_name_H-M   'P 1'
#
loop_
_entity.id
_entity.type
_entity.pdbx_description
1 polymer ?
#
loop_
_entity_poly.entity_id
_entity_poly.type
_entity_poly.pdbx_seq_one_letter_code
_entity_poly.pdbx_strand_id
1 'polypeptide(L)'
;GYYRLNASDFTSRVQTTIESVVRAVSEVKRPDGVLLVQTIYLDGEVMIGAKPNQDWFLETNYPYFIKLVSNNKFSPSIYFIVDGLEEHVLQSDYIDPQFPALNGHRSMYWVYRSLNFLKTHQLPLPSRIDFSCYVDRQNATYLNLTNHIFNDASLSLSVLGVPDLYAVAETYYFVNATQRREYGQAFASEALFHTRLNRLSFWTTPDAGGKGIDVAYPFAIHDFLPPSFQNQIKKD
;
A
#
# COMPACT_ATOMS: atom_id res chain seq x y z
N GLY A 1 23.95 -1.81 22.26
CA GLY A 1 24.31 -0.66 21.40
C GLY A 1 24.10 -1.04 19.95
N TYR A 2 23.76 -0.09 19.09
CA TYR A 2 23.62 -0.34 17.66
C TYR A 2 25.00 -0.19 16.98
N TYR A 3 25.45 -1.23 16.29
CA TYR A 3 26.69 -1.19 15.51
C TYR A 3 26.36 -0.81 14.06
N ARG A 4 27.09 0.17 13.51
CA ARG A 4 26.95 0.54 12.09
C ARG A 4 27.50 -0.60 11.24
N LEU A 5 26.65 -1.17 10.39
CA LEU A 5 27.06 -2.12 9.37
C LEU A 5 27.58 -1.35 8.14
N ASN A 6 28.56 -1.91 7.45
CA ASN A 6 28.89 -1.44 6.10
C ASN A 6 27.79 -1.87 5.11
N ALA A 7 27.81 -1.29 3.91
CA ALA A 7 26.79 -1.53 2.89
C ALA A 7 26.69 -3.01 2.46
N SER A 8 27.82 -3.71 2.31
CA SER A 8 27.83 -5.12 1.90
C SER A 8 27.26 -6.05 2.97
N ASP A 9 27.62 -5.83 4.24
CA ASP A 9 27.12 -6.62 5.36
C ASP A 9 25.62 -6.40 5.55
N PHE A 10 25.16 -5.16 5.42
CA PHE A 10 23.75 -4.84 5.47
C PHE A 10 22.98 -5.54 4.35
N THR A 11 23.44 -5.40 3.11
CA THR A 11 22.83 -6.01 1.91
C THR A 11 22.77 -7.54 2.03
N SER A 12 23.87 -8.18 2.45
CA SER A 12 23.93 -9.63 2.66
C SER A 12 22.91 -10.11 3.70
N ARG A 13 22.75 -9.38 4.82
CA ARG A 13 21.75 -9.70 5.85
C ARG A 13 20.32 -9.50 5.36
N VAL A 14 20.06 -8.45 4.58
CA VAL A 14 18.76 -8.23 3.93
C VAL A 14 18.43 -9.39 3.00
N GLN A 15 19.35 -9.80 2.12
CA GLN A 15 19.15 -10.93 1.20
C GLN A 15 18.88 -12.23 1.96
N THR A 16 19.69 -12.53 2.99
CA THR A 16 19.48 -13.69 3.89
C THR A 16 18.09 -13.68 4.53
N THR A 17 17.61 -12.50 4.91
CA THR A 17 16.28 -12.33 5.52
C THR A 17 15.18 -12.58 4.50
N ILE A 18 15.29 -12.01 3.29
CA ILE A 18 14.33 -12.25 2.20
C ILE A 18 14.24 -13.74 1.88
N GLU A 19 15.37 -14.43 1.73
CA GLU A 19 15.42 -15.88 1.48
C GLU A 19 14.73 -16.68 2.59
N SER A 20 14.98 -16.30 3.86
CA SER A 20 14.39 -16.97 5.01
C SER A 20 12.88 -16.79 5.06
N VAL A 21 12.37 -15.58 4.77
CA VAL A 21 10.93 -15.30 4.69
C VAL A 21 10.28 -16.09 3.56
N VAL A 22 10.85 -16.05 2.35
CA VAL A 22 10.32 -16.77 1.18
C VAL A 22 10.23 -18.28 1.46
N ARG A 23 11.27 -18.86 2.08
CA ARG A 23 11.29 -20.28 2.47
C ARG A 23 10.25 -20.60 3.54
N ALA A 24 10.07 -19.72 4.53
CA ALA A 24 9.13 -19.95 5.61
C ALA A 24 7.67 -20.00 5.12
N VAL A 25 7.36 -19.25 4.06
CA VAL A 25 5.99 -19.14 3.55
C VAL A 25 5.70 -19.99 2.30
N SER A 26 6.72 -20.61 1.67
CA SER A 26 6.59 -21.39 0.43
C SER A 26 5.70 -22.62 0.52
N GLU A 27 5.55 -23.19 1.72
CA GLU A 27 4.77 -24.42 1.92
C GLU A 27 3.51 -24.20 2.76
N VAL A 28 3.25 -22.97 3.17
CA VAL A 28 2.07 -22.65 3.98
C VAL A 28 0.85 -22.65 3.08
N LYS A 29 -0.01 -23.66 3.27
CA LYS A 29 -1.22 -23.86 2.47
C LYS A 29 -2.46 -23.82 3.34
N ARG A 30 -3.54 -23.31 2.75
CA ARG A 30 -4.90 -23.49 3.27
C ARG A 30 -5.32 -24.97 3.22
N PRO A 31 -6.36 -25.38 3.96
CA PRO A 31 -6.89 -26.75 3.90
C PRO A 31 -7.31 -27.23 2.51
N ASP A 32 -7.61 -26.31 1.59
CA ASP A 32 -7.95 -26.60 0.18
C ASP A 32 -6.72 -26.75 -0.73
N GLY A 33 -5.51 -26.70 -0.18
CA GLY A 33 -4.25 -26.90 -0.91
C GLY A 33 -3.70 -25.65 -1.61
N VAL A 34 -4.40 -24.52 -1.56
CA VAL A 34 -3.94 -23.24 -2.12
C VAL A 34 -2.91 -22.60 -1.18
N LEU A 35 -1.86 -21.97 -1.75
CA LEU A 35 -0.88 -21.22 -0.96
C LEU A 35 -1.57 -20.09 -0.18
N LEU A 36 -1.28 -20.01 1.11
CA LEU A 36 -1.86 -19.00 2.00
C LEU A 36 -1.28 -17.61 1.68
N VAL A 37 0.01 -17.55 1.39
CA VAL A 37 0.71 -16.32 1.03
C VAL A 37 0.81 -16.24 -0.48
N GLN A 38 0.56 -15.06 -1.03
CA GLN A 38 0.65 -14.81 -2.46
C GLN A 38 1.49 -13.60 -2.77
N THR A 39 1.31 -12.53 -1.99
CA THR A 39 2.08 -11.30 -2.11
C THR A 39 3.06 -11.20 -0.95
N ILE A 40 4.31 -10.87 -1.25
CA ILE A 40 5.32 -10.52 -0.25
C ILE A 40 5.70 -9.06 -0.52
N TYR A 41 5.72 -8.26 0.54
CA TYR A 41 6.16 -6.85 0.46
C TYR A 41 7.59 -6.74 0.99
N LEU A 42 8.46 -6.05 0.26
CA LEU A 42 9.83 -5.79 0.72
C LEU A 42 9.87 -4.66 1.77
N ASP A 43 9.11 -3.61 1.51
CA ASP A 43 9.05 -2.40 2.33
C ASP A 43 7.61 -1.86 2.34
N GLY A 44 7.28 -1.22 3.45
CA GLY A 44 5.98 -0.61 3.70
C GLY A 44 6.08 0.91 3.76
N GLU A 45 4.99 1.56 3.35
CA GLU A 45 4.85 3.01 3.37
C GLU A 45 6.05 3.72 2.74
N VAL A 46 6.34 3.38 1.48
CA VAL A 46 7.50 3.94 0.78
C VAL A 46 7.32 5.44 0.55
N MET A 47 8.25 6.24 1.06
CA MET A 47 8.25 7.71 1.07
C MET A 47 9.61 8.26 0.62
N ILE A 48 9.88 8.19 -0.68
CA ILE A 48 11.15 8.68 -1.25
C ILE A 48 11.37 10.16 -0.89
N GLY A 49 12.50 10.43 -0.23
CA GLY A 49 12.89 11.76 0.26
C GLY A 49 12.56 12.03 1.73
N ALA A 50 11.74 11.21 2.39
CA ALA A 50 11.42 11.36 3.81
C ALA A 50 12.25 10.43 4.72
N LYS A 51 12.45 9.18 4.29
CA LYS A 51 13.17 8.17 5.07
C LYS A 51 14.66 8.15 4.69
N PRO A 52 15.60 8.20 5.66
CA PRO A 52 17.02 8.09 5.36
C PRO A 52 17.37 6.78 4.64
N ASN A 53 18.11 6.89 3.53
CA ASN A 53 18.61 5.77 2.71
C ASN A 53 17.53 4.89 2.04
N GLN A 54 16.27 5.32 1.97
CA GLN A 54 15.22 4.49 1.35
C GLN A 54 15.43 4.33 -0.17
N ASP A 55 15.94 5.37 -0.82
CA ASP A 55 16.42 5.36 -2.21
C ASP A 55 17.49 4.29 -2.42
N TRP A 56 18.58 4.35 -1.65
CA TRP A 56 19.68 3.38 -1.71
C TRP A 56 19.19 1.96 -1.38
N PHE A 57 18.32 1.81 -0.39
CA PHE A 57 17.77 0.51 0.00
C PHE A 57 17.03 -0.15 -1.15
N LEU A 58 16.15 0.60 -1.83
CA LEU A 58 15.38 0.08 -2.96
C LEU A 58 16.27 -0.19 -4.17
N GLU A 59 17.17 0.72 -4.56
CA GLU A 59 18.10 0.48 -5.67
C GLU A 59 18.95 -0.77 -5.46
N THR A 60 19.41 -0.98 -4.23
CA THR A 60 20.33 -2.08 -3.89
C THR A 60 19.62 -3.42 -3.74
N ASN A 61 18.46 -3.46 -3.08
CA ASN A 61 17.85 -4.72 -2.64
C ASN A 61 16.59 -5.11 -3.43
N TYR A 62 15.87 -4.15 -3.99
CA TYR A 62 14.58 -4.43 -4.64
C TYR A 62 14.70 -5.31 -5.89
N PRO A 63 15.70 -5.15 -6.78
CA PRO A 63 15.85 -6.04 -7.93
C PRO A 63 16.09 -7.51 -7.53
N TYR A 64 16.92 -7.74 -6.50
CA TYR A 64 17.17 -9.08 -5.97
C TYR A 64 15.89 -9.68 -5.37
N PHE A 65 15.17 -8.90 -4.57
CA PHE A 65 13.89 -9.29 -3.99
C PHE A 65 12.88 -9.72 -5.06
N ILE A 66 12.66 -8.89 -6.08
CA ILE A 66 11.74 -9.15 -7.19
C ILE A 66 12.08 -10.49 -7.85
N LYS A 67 13.37 -10.71 -8.17
CA LYS A 67 13.83 -11.94 -8.80
C LYS A 67 13.56 -13.17 -7.94
N LEU A 68 13.96 -13.13 -6.66
CA LEU A 68 13.83 -14.28 -5.77
C LEU A 68 12.36 -14.64 -5.51
N VAL A 69 11.52 -13.65 -5.20
CA VAL A 69 10.11 -13.86 -4.88
C VAL A 69 9.34 -14.36 -6.10
N SER A 70 9.58 -13.78 -7.28
CA SER A 70 8.94 -14.24 -8.53
C SER A 70 9.35 -15.66 -8.89
N ASN A 71 10.64 -16.03 -8.71
CA ASN A 71 11.12 -17.39 -8.96
C ASN A 71 10.46 -18.43 -8.03
N ASN A 72 10.00 -18.00 -6.85
CA ASN A 72 9.26 -18.82 -5.90
C ASN A 72 7.74 -18.71 -6.09
N LYS A 73 7.28 -18.16 -7.22
CA LYS A 73 5.85 -18.06 -7.62
C LYS A 73 4.99 -17.22 -6.69
N PHE A 74 5.61 -16.31 -5.96
CA PHE A 74 4.92 -15.24 -5.24
C PHE A 74 4.91 -13.96 -6.08
N SER A 75 3.98 -13.06 -5.77
CA SER A 75 3.94 -11.69 -6.29
C SER A 75 4.80 -10.79 -5.40
N PRO A 76 5.96 -10.31 -5.87
CA PRO A 76 6.71 -9.29 -5.15
C PRO A 76 6.01 -7.93 -5.25
N SER A 77 6.00 -7.19 -4.16
CA SER A 77 5.51 -5.82 -4.15
C SER A 77 6.22 -4.95 -3.10
N ILE A 78 5.86 -3.68 -3.08
CA ILE A 78 6.06 -2.71 -2.01
C ILE A 78 4.74 -1.96 -1.89
N TYR A 79 4.45 -1.37 -0.73
CA TYR A 79 3.28 -0.51 -0.62
C TYR A 79 3.65 0.90 -0.20
N PHE A 80 2.82 1.85 -0.64
CA PHE A 80 2.99 3.28 -0.48
C PHE A 80 2.08 3.79 0.64
N ILE A 81 2.17 5.07 0.95
CA ILE A 81 1.31 5.71 1.95
C ILE A 81 0.58 6.89 1.31
N VAL A 82 -0.73 6.92 1.48
CA VAL A 82 -1.54 8.11 1.22
C VAL A 82 -1.26 9.13 2.32
N ASP A 83 -1.12 10.41 1.98
CA ASP A 83 -0.95 11.45 3.00
C ASP A 83 -2.19 11.48 3.92
N GLY A 84 -1.98 11.12 5.19
CA GLY A 84 -3.04 10.76 6.12
C GLY A 84 -3.76 11.93 6.78
N LEU A 85 -3.38 13.19 6.50
CA LEU A 85 -4.06 14.35 7.08
C LEU A 85 -5.28 14.75 6.22
N GLU A 86 -6.46 14.88 6.84
CA GLU A 86 -7.69 15.31 6.13
C GLU A 86 -7.48 16.62 5.36
N GLU A 87 -6.78 17.59 5.94
CA GLU A 87 -6.48 18.86 5.26
C GLU A 87 -5.62 18.68 4.01
N HIS A 88 -4.73 17.70 3.98
CA HIS A 88 -3.92 17.39 2.80
C HIS A 88 -4.75 16.66 1.74
N VAL A 89 -5.61 15.72 2.16
CA VAL A 89 -6.50 15.01 1.23
C VAL A 89 -7.44 15.97 0.49
N LEU A 90 -7.88 17.03 1.16
CA LEU A 90 -8.83 17.99 0.60
C LEU A 90 -8.16 19.24 0.01
N GLN A 91 -6.83 19.27 -0.08
CA GLN A 91 -6.10 20.45 -0.52
C GLN A 91 -6.08 20.63 -2.04
N SER A 92 -7.17 21.14 -2.59
CA SER A 92 -7.31 21.41 -4.03
C SER A 92 -6.38 22.51 -4.60
N ASP A 93 -5.87 23.40 -3.75
CA ASP A 93 -4.97 24.50 -4.13
C ASP A 93 -3.48 24.16 -3.98
N TYR A 94 -3.16 22.92 -3.62
CA TYR A 94 -1.79 22.47 -3.44
C TYR A 94 -0.99 22.64 -4.74
N ILE A 95 0.23 23.18 -4.63
CA ILE A 95 1.15 23.30 -5.76
C ILE A 95 2.46 22.60 -5.39
N ASP A 96 2.84 21.63 -6.21
CA ASP A 96 4.11 20.96 -6.10
C ASP A 96 5.17 21.66 -6.98
N PRO A 97 6.32 22.05 -6.43
CA PRO A 97 7.34 22.78 -7.18
C PRO A 97 8.12 21.91 -8.18
N GLN A 98 8.04 20.58 -8.07
CA GLN A 98 8.84 19.63 -8.87
C GLN A 98 7.98 18.79 -9.80
N PHE A 99 6.78 18.42 -9.36
CA PHE A 99 5.90 17.49 -10.07
C PHE A 99 4.52 18.09 -10.29
N PRO A 100 4.29 18.78 -11.42
CA PRO A 100 3.00 19.41 -11.72
C PRO A 100 1.80 18.45 -11.69
N ALA A 101 2.03 17.15 -11.88
CA ALA A 101 1.00 16.12 -11.76
C ALA A 101 0.42 15.97 -10.34
N LEU A 102 1.09 16.51 -9.32
CA LEU A 102 0.62 16.57 -7.94
C LEU A 102 -0.17 17.84 -7.62
N ASN A 103 -0.23 18.83 -8.53
CA ASN A 103 -0.97 20.06 -8.28
C ASN A 103 -2.45 19.76 -8.05
N GLY A 104 -2.98 20.18 -6.90
CA GLY A 104 -4.34 19.89 -6.43
C GLY A 104 -4.57 18.46 -5.93
N HIS A 105 -3.52 17.62 -5.87
CA HIS A 105 -3.60 16.18 -5.56
C HIS A 105 -2.65 15.76 -4.42
N ARG A 106 -2.60 16.56 -3.35
CA ARG A 106 -1.62 16.38 -2.26
C ARG A 106 -1.72 15.01 -1.57
N SER A 107 -2.90 14.39 -1.56
CA SER A 107 -3.08 13.03 -0.99
C SER A 107 -2.12 12.00 -1.60
N MET A 108 -1.72 12.18 -2.86
CA MET A 108 -0.85 11.27 -3.61
C MET A 108 0.63 11.64 -3.54
N TYR A 109 1.03 12.63 -2.75
CA TYR A 109 2.39 13.19 -2.74
C TYR A 109 3.47 12.11 -2.61
N TRP A 110 3.36 11.24 -1.60
CA TRP A 110 4.34 10.17 -1.39
C TRP A 110 4.23 9.04 -2.40
N VAL A 111 3.01 8.65 -2.77
CA VAL A 111 2.75 7.60 -3.75
C VAL A 111 3.37 7.95 -5.10
N TYR A 112 3.09 9.17 -5.60
CA TYR A 112 3.60 9.65 -6.88
C TYR A 112 5.13 9.72 -6.89
N ARG A 113 5.74 10.33 -5.86
CA ARG A 113 7.20 10.52 -5.81
C ARG A 113 7.93 9.18 -5.74
N SER A 114 7.41 8.24 -4.97
CA SER A 114 7.97 6.89 -4.85
C SER A 114 7.83 6.11 -6.16
N LEU A 115 6.68 6.16 -6.83
CA LEU A 115 6.50 5.52 -8.15
C LEU A 115 7.37 6.17 -9.24
N ASN A 116 7.45 7.51 -9.24
CA ASN A 116 8.31 8.24 -10.16
C ASN A 116 9.78 7.85 -9.95
N PHE A 117 10.23 7.72 -8.70
CA PHE A 117 11.58 7.25 -8.38
C PHE A 117 11.87 5.87 -8.97
N LEU A 118 10.97 4.88 -8.78
CA LEU A 118 11.15 3.55 -9.38
C LEU A 118 11.28 3.65 -10.89
N LYS A 119 10.40 4.43 -11.53
CA LYS A 119 10.41 4.63 -12.98
C LYS A 119 11.70 5.27 -13.46
N THR A 120 12.16 6.36 -12.84
CA THR A 120 13.36 7.10 -13.27
C THR A 120 14.64 6.29 -13.07
N HIS A 121 14.69 5.42 -12.06
CA HIS A 121 15.82 4.54 -11.78
C HIS A 121 15.69 3.16 -12.44
N GLN A 122 14.70 2.97 -13.32
CA GLN A 122 14.46 1.72 -14.06
C GLN A 122 14.30 0.50 -13.15
N LEU A 123 13.76 0.70 -11.96
CA LEU A 123 13.40 -0.36 -11.04
C LEU A 123 12.06 -1.00 -11.47
N PRO A 124 11.84 -2.30 -11.21
CA PRO A 124 10.58 -2.96 -11.52
C PRO A 124 9.40 -2.24 -10.87
N LEU A 125 8.33 -1.96 -11.61
CA LEU A 125 7.08 -1.45 -11.03
C LEU A 125 6.24 -2.62 -10.51
N PRO A 126 5.57 -2.48 -9.34
CA PRO A 126 4.67 -3.51 -8.84
C PRO A 126 3.46 -3.63 -9.77
N SER A 127 2.95 -4.84 -10.02
CA SER A 127 1.81 -5.08 -10.94
C SER A 127 0.49 -4.41 -10.52
N ARG A 128 0.39 -4.01 -9.25
CA ARG A 128 -0.69 -3.23 -8.65
C ARG A 128 -0.07 -2.22 -7.69
N ILE A 129 -0.64 -1.03 -7.60
CA ILE A 129 -0.19 0.01 -6.67
C ILE A 129 -0.95 -0.18 -5.37
N ASP A 130 -0.22 -0.61 -4.35
CA ASP A 130 -0.76 -0.91 -3.04
C ASP A 130 -0.45 0.25 -2.10
N PHE A 131 -1.43 0.79 -1.40
CA PHE A 131 -1.20 1.87 -0.44
C PHE A 131 -1.88 1.63 0.90
N SER A 132 -1.21 2.11 1.96
CA SER A 132 -1.81 2.33 3.27
C SER A 132 -2.69 3.57 3.21
N CYS A 133 -3.88 3.47 3.79
CA CYS A 133 -4.87 4.54 3.80
C CYS A 133 -5.35 4.78 5.24
N TYR A 134 -4.57 5.55 6.00
CA TYR A 134 -4.88 5.93 7.38
C TYR A 134 -5.18 7.42 7.45
N VAL A 135 -6.39 7.81 7.04
CA VAL A 135 -6.78 9.23 7.04
C VAL A 135 -7.44 9.62 8.37
N ASP A 136 -6.82 10.57 9.06
CA ASP A 136 -7.30 11.19 10.29
C ASP A 136 -8.48 12.13 9.98
N ARG A 137 -9.69 11.57 9.94
CA ARG A 137 -10.93 12.32 9.71
C ARG A 137 -11.21 13.30 10.87
N GLN A 138 -11.47 14.56 10.54
CA GLN A 138 -11.89 15.60 11.48
C GLN A 138 -13.32 16.06 11.21
N ASN A 139 -13.59 16.61 10.03
CA ASN A 139 -14.88 17.22 9.68
C ASN A 139 -15.56 16.54 8.49
N ALA A 140 -14.77 15.98 7.56
CA ALA A 140 -15.30 15.38 6.35
C ALA A 140 -16.04 14.05 6.64
N THR A 141 -16.78 13.57 5.64
CA THR A 141 -17.29 12.19 5.66
C THR A 141 -16.23 11.24 5.11
N TYR A 142 -16.26 9.97 5.53
CA TYR A 142 -15.38 8.96 4.95
C TYR A 142 -15.57 8.83 3.44
N LEU A 143 -16.81 8.94 2.95
CA LEU A 143 -17.09 8.91 1.52
C LEU A 143 -16.39 10.04 0.77
N ASN A 144 -16.46 11.27 1.30
CA ASN A 144 -15.78 12.42 0.71
C ASN A 144 -14.26 12.20 0.65
N LEU A 145 -13.63 11.76 1.75
CA LEU A 145 -12.19 11.49 1.79
C LEU A 145 -11.77 10.39 0.82
N THR A 146 -12.47 9.25 0.83
CA THR A 146 -12.15 8.12 -0.04
C THR A 146 -12.32 8.48 -1.51
N ASN A 147 -13.36 9.25 -1.87
CA ASN A 147 -13.57 9.74 -3.23
C ASN A 147 -12.42 10.65 -3.69
N HIS A 148 -12.00 11.61 -2.86
CA HIS A 148 -10.87 12.49 -3.18
C HIS A 148 -9.58 11.69 -3.42
N ILE A 149 -9.26 10.72 -2.56
CA ILE A 149 -8.06 9.88 -2.68
C ILE A 149 -8.05 9.12 -4.00
N PHE A 150 -9.17 8.48 -4.39
CA PHE A 150 -9.21 7.72 -5.64
C PHE A 150 -9.23 8.59 -6.90
N ASN A 151 -9.84 9.78 -6.82
CA ASN A 151 -9.77 10.78 -7.88
C ASN A 151 -8.33 11.28 -8.07
N ASP A 152 -7.67 11.68 -6.99
CA ASP A 152 -6.27 12.12 -6.99
C ASP A 152 -5.36 11.03 -7.52
N ALA A 153 -5.54 9.78 -7.09
CA ALA A 153 -4.77 8.65 -7.62
C ALA A 153 -4.97 8.52 -9.14
N SER A 154 -6.22 8.54 -9.60
CA SER A 154 -6.55 8.39 -11.02
C SER A 154 -5.94 9.51 -11.89
N LEU A 155 -5.97 10.74 -11.41
CA LEU A 155 -5.46 11.92 -12.13
C LEU A 155 -3.93 12.02 -12.07
N SER A 156 -3.35 11.92 -10.88
CA SER A 156 -1.91 12.11 -10.70
C SER A 156 -1.07 10.92 -11.14
N LEU A 157 -1.54 9.69 -10.93
CA LEU A 157 -0.72 8.49 -11.23
C LEU A 157 -0.82 8.06 -12.69
N SER A 158 -1.93 8.35 -13.37
CA SER A 158 -2.09 7.96 -14.79
C SER A 158 -1.00 8.54 -15.71
N VAL A 159 -0.48 9.73 -15.37
CA VAL A 159 0.60 10.37 -16.16
C VAL A 159 1.95 9.67 -16.03
N LEU A 160 2.14 8.83 -15.00
CA LEU A 160 3.38 8.09 -14.79
C LEU A 160 3.45 6.82 -15.65
N GLY A 161 2.39 6.42 -16.36
CA GLY A 161 2.37 5.14 -17.07
C GLY A 161 2.65 3.94 -16.16
N VAL A 162 2.25 4.07 -14.89
CA VAL A 162 2.32 3.02 -13.87
C VAL A 162 1.07 2.13 -13.98
N PRO A 163 1.03 0.99 -13.30
CA PRO A 163 -0.10 0.09 -13.40
C PRO A 163 -1.45 0.72 -13.04
N ASP A 164 -2.48 0.25 -13.74
CA ASP A 164 -3.81 0.82 -13.64
C ASP A 164 -4.64 0.30 -12.47
N LEU A 165 -4.11 -0.67 -11.72
CA LEU A 165 -4.81 -1.26 -10.59
C LEU A 165 -4.28 -0.74 -9.26
N TYR A 166 -5.20 -0.57 -8.32
CA TYR A 166 -4.95 -0.09 -6.97
C TYR A 166 -5.42 -1.11 -5.94
N ALA A 167 -4.73 -1.14 -4.80
CA ALA A 167 -5.28 -1.71 -3.59
C ALA A 167 -5.04 -0.81 -2.40
N VAL A 168 -6.03 -0.80 -1.51
CA VAL A 168 -5.83 -0.36 -0.13
C VAL A 168 -5.31 -1.58 0.63
N ALA A 169 -3.99 -1.68 0.74
CA ALA A 169 -3.34 -2.84 1.36
C ALA A 169 -3.48 -2.86 2.88
N GLU A 170 -3.68 -1.68 3.46
CA GLU A 170 -4.02 -1.53 4.87
C GLU A 170 -4.77 -0.22 5.13
N THR A 171 -5.59 -0.22 6.17
CA THR A 171 -6.42 0.92 6.57
C THR A 171 -6.98 0.68 7.97
N TYR A 172 -7.58 1.70 8.59
CA TYR A 172 -8.12 1.58 9.94
C TYR A 172 -9.17 0.47 10.06
N TYR A 173 -9.02 -0.33 11.11
CA TYR A 173 -10.07 -1.19 11.63
C TYR A 173 -10.59 -0.60 12.94
N PHE A 174 -11.42 0.45 12.83
CA PHE A 174 -11.93 1.18 14.01
C PHE A 174 -12.61 0.25 15.02
N VAL A 175 -12.35 0.47 16.31
CA VAL A 175 -13.00 -0.26 17.42
C VAL A 175 -14.52 -0.08 17.36
N ASN A 176 -14.98 1.15 17.12
CA ASN A 176 -16.40 1.47 16.99
C ASN A 176 -16.98 0.82 15.72
N ALA A 177 -17.92 -0.11 15.91
CA ALA A 177 -18.52 -0.88 14.83
C ALA A 177 -19.33 -0.03 13.83
N THR A 178 -19.97 1.05 14.29
CA THR A 178 -20.71 1.98 13.43
C THR A 178 -19.75 2.76 12.54
N GLN A 179 -18.71 3.37 13.13
CA GLN A 179 -17.67 4.08 12.39
C GLN A 179 -16.95 3.18 11.39
N ARG A 180 -16.61 1.94 11.81
CA ARG A 180 -16.01 0.93 10.94
C ARG A 180 -16.93 0.58 9.75
N ARG A 181 -18.24 0.45 9.99
CA ARG A 181 -19.22 0.19 8.93
C ARG A 181 -19.33 1.37 7.96
N GLU A 182 -19.42 2.59 8.47
CA GLU A 182 -19.44 3.81 7.64
C GLU A 182 -18.18 3.90 6.77
N TYR A 183 -17.02 3.59 7.34
CA TYR A 183 -15.76 3.62 6.59
C TYR A 183 -15.69 2.52 5.53
N GLY A 184 -16.10 1.30 5.86
CA GLY A 184 -16.18 0.21 4.88
C GLY A 184 -17.15 0.49 3.74
N GLN A 185 -18.30 1.11 4.04
CA GLN A 185 -19.29 1.52 3.04
C GLN A 185 -18.79 2.63 2.12
N ALA A 186 -17.93 3.53 2.61
CA ALA A 186 -17.28 4.54 1.77
C ALA A 186 -16.45 3.87 0.66
N PHE A 187 -15.55 2.95 1.02
CA PHE A 187 -14.78 2.19 0.03
C PHE A 187 -15.65 1.35 -0.90
N ALA A 188 -16.69 0.70 -0.36
CA ALA A 188 -17.63 -0.10 -1.15
C ALA A 188 -18.33 0.74 -2.23
N SER A 189 -18.71 1.97 -1.88
CA SER A 189 -19.38 2.91 -2.79
C SER A 189 -18.41 3.35 -3.89
N GLU A 190 -17.18 3.73 -3.52
CA GLU A 190 -16.16 4.13 -4.49
C GLU A 190 -15.75 2.98 -5.42
N ALA A 191 -15.71 1.74 -4.93
CA ALA A 191 -15.42 0.56 -5.75
C ALA A 191 -16.39 0.38 -6.93
N LEU A 192 -17.63 0.89 -6.84
CA LEU A 192 -18.60 0.82 -7.93
C LEU A 192 -18.28 1.79 -9.08
N PHE A 193 -17.59 2.90 -8.79
CA PHE A 193 -17.30 3.96 -9.75
C PHE A 193 -15.83 3.97 -10.19
N HIS A 194 -14.93 3.48 -9.34
CA HIS A 194 -13.50 3.39 -9.61
C HIS A 194 -13.07 1.96 -9.92
N THR A 195 -13.12 1.59 -11.21
CA THR A 195 -12.73 0.25 -11.70
C THR A 195 -11.26 -0.09 -11.50
N ARG A 196 -10.45 0.89 -11.09
CA ARG A 196 -9.02 0.73 -10.77
C ARG A 196 -8.81 0.13 -9.38
N LEU A 197 -9.71 0.39 -8.42
CA LEU A 197 -9.65 -0.33 -7.14
C LEU A 197 -9.87 -1.81 -7.44
N ASN A 198 -9.00 -2.67 -6.92
CA ASN A 198 -9.04 -4.12 -7.15
C ASN A 198 -9.06 -4.90 -5.83
N ARG A 199 -8.51 -4.32 -4.75
CA ARG A 199 -8.49 -4.96 -3.43
C ARG A 199 -8.56 -3.94 -2.30
N LEU A 200 -9.22 -4.33 -1.22
CA LEU A 200 -9.28 -3.62 0.06
C LEU A 200 -8.99 -4.63 1.16
N SER A 201 -7.95 -4.37 1.95
CA SER A 201 -7.60 -5.17 3.12
C SER A 201 -7.72 -4.28 4.36
N PHE A 202 -8.60 -4.65 5.29
CA PHE A 202 -8.60 -4.09 6.64
C PHE A 202 -7.56 -4.83 7.46
N TRP A 203 -6.31 -4.40 7.35
CA TRP A 203 -5.20 -4.97 8.11
C TRP A 203 -5.03 -4.23 9.43
N THR A 204 -4.61 -4.93 10.49
CA THR A 204 -4.17 -4.28 11.72
C THR A 204 -2.69 -4.50 11.95
N THR A 205 -1.88 -3.49 11.67
CA THR A 205 -0.66 -3.25 12.44
C THR A 205 -1.05 -2.84 13.86
N PRO A 206 -0.13 -2.85 14.84
CA PRO A 206 -0.44 -2.48 16.22
C PRO A 206 -1.09 -1.10 16.38
N ASP A 207 -1.19 -0.22 15.38
CA ASP A 207 -1.81 1.12 15.49
C ASP A 207 -3.14 1.28 14.71
N ALA A 208 -3.72 0.19 14.20
CA ALA A 208 -4.81 0.27 13.22
C ALA A 208 -6.22 0.48 13.82
N GLY A 209 -6.36 0.60 15.14
CA GLY A 209 -7.65 0.84 15.80
C GLY A 209 -8.21 2.25 15.62
N GLY A 210 -7.42 3.13 15.02
CA GLY A 210 -7.56 4.58 15.03
C GLY A 210 -6.28 5.22 15.56
N LYS A 211 -6.15 6.54 15.46
CA LYS A 211 -4.94 7.26 15.88
C LYS A 211 -4.53 6.93 17.32
N GLY A 212 -3.38 6.26 17.47
CA GLY A 212 -2.82 5.87 18.77
C GLY A 212 -3.61 4.78 19.51
N ILE A 213 -4.41 3.99 18.78
CA ILE A 213 -5.21 2.91 19.35
C ILE A 213 -4.72 1.57 18.84
N ASP A 214 -4.19 0.78 19.77
CA ASP A 214 -3.73 -0.56 19.46
C ASP A 214 -4.88 -1.57 19.46
N VAL A 215 -5.06 -2.24 18.32
CA VAL A 215 -6.08 -3.28 18.15
C VAL A 215 -5.44 -4.49 17.52
N ALA A 216 -5.65 -5.64 18.15
CA ALA A 216 -5.23 -6.93 17.61
C ALA A 216 -5.96 -7.25 16.30
N TYR A 217 -5.38 -8.15 15.52
CA TYR A 217 -5.94 -8.57 14.25
C TYR A 217 -7.36 -9.13 14.38
N PRO A 218 -8.29 -8.69 13.52
CA PRO A 218 -9.61 -9.27 13.50
C PRO A 218 -9.51 -10.69 12.95
N PHE A 219 -9.88 -11.68 13.77
CA PHE A 219 -10.00 -13.08 13.32
C PHE A 219 -11.16 -13.28 12.32
N ALA A 220 -12.05 -12.28 12.19
CA ALA A 220 -13.12 -12.25 11.21
C ALA A 220 -13.05 -10.95 10.39
N ILE A 221 -12.83 -11.09 9.08
CA ILE A 221 -12.78 -9.96 8.15
C ILE A 221 -14.21 -9.63 7.71
N HIS A 222 -14.62 -8.38 7.87
CA HIS A 222 -15.86 -7.88 7.28
C HIS A 222 -15.57 -7.51 5.82
N ASP A 223 -16.23 -8.19 4.89
CA ASP A 223 -16.14 -7.86 3.48
C ASP A 223 -17.18 -6.79 3.13
N PHE A 224 -16.69 -5.63 2.72
CA PHE A 224 -17.52 -4.51 2.30
C PHE A 224 -17.53 -4.33 0.78
N LEU A 225 -16.66 -5.02 0.04
CA LEU A 225 -16.58 -4.82 -1.40
C LEU A 225 -17.77 -5.48 -2.13
N PRO A 226 -18.23 -4.91 -3.26
CA PRO A 226 -19.32 -5.50 -4.03
C PRO A 226 -19.03 -6.96 -4.48
N PRO A 227 -20.04 -7.82 -4.66
CA PRO A 227 -19.84 -9.22 -5.07
C PRO A 227 -19.03 -9.41 -6.37
N SER A 228 -19.07 -8.44 -7.28
CA SER A 228 -18.26 -8.44 -8.51
C SER A 228 -16.75 -8.41 -8.23
N PHE A 229 -16.33 -7.80 -7.12
CA PHE A 229 -14.95 -7.78 -6.64
C PHE A 229 -14.56 -9.09 -5.93
N GLN A 230 -15.51 -9.69 -5.20
CA GLN A 230 -15.28 -10.92 -4.44
C GLN A 230 -14.89 -12.11 -5.34
N ASN A 231 -15.33 -12.11 -6.60
CA ASN A 231 -14.96 -13.13 -7.58
C ASN A 231 -13.53 -12.97 -8.14
N GLN A 232 -12.90 -11.81 -7.98
CA GLN A 232 -11.49 -11.60 -8.29
C GLN A 232 -10.61 -12.07 -7.11
N ILE A 233 -11.03 -11.78 -5.88
CA ILE A 233 -10.34 -12.21 -4.64
C ILE A 233 -10.33 -13.74 -4.46
N LYS A 234 -11.30 -14.47 -5.02
CA LYS A 234 -11.34 -15.95 -5.00
C LYS A 234 -10.45 -16.63 -6.05
N LYS A 235 -9.95 -15.88 -7.03
CA LYS A 235 -8.95 -16.34 -8.02
C LYS A 235 -7.53 -15.90 -7.62
N ASP A 236 -7.49 -14.83 -6.83
CA ASP A 236 -6.59 -14.54 -5.71
C ASP A 236 -6.47 -15.69 -4.69
#